data_AF-A0A5Q2FAL2-F1
#
_entry.id   AF-A0A5Q2FAL2-F1
#
_cell.length_a   1.000
_cell.length_b   1.000
_cell.length_c   1.000
_cell.angle_alpha   90.00
_cell.angle_beta   90.00
_cell.angle_gamma   90.00
#
_symmetry.space_group_name_H-M   'P 1'
#
loop_
_entity.id
_entity.type
_entity.pdbx_description
1 polymer ?
#
loop_
_entity_poly.entity_id
_entity_poly.type
_entity_poly.pdbx_seq_one_letter_code
_entity_poly.pdbx_strand_id
1 'polypeptide(L)'
;MTAYASPLAESGGESVSRAVLKEMGIPEPVLQYEIRTPAGEFVARTDMAWPQDRTVGEFDGALKYRRGASTRDVDPGRIVYEEKRREDAIRGLGWEMVRWGWADLDDPEALAAHIRHALARGRMRAKYEQAALGRAS
;
A
#
# COMPACT_ATOMS: atom_id res chain seq x y z
N MET A 1 -25.50 1.89 14.02
CA MET A 1 -24.84 1.01 13.04
C MET A 1 -23.35 1.11 13.25
N THR A 2 -22.82 0.37 14.23
CA THR A 2 -21.47 0.60 14.76
C THR A 2 -20.70 -0.72 14.76
N ALA A 3 -20.01 -1.05 13.67
CA ALA A 3 -19.06 -2.16 13.63
C ALA A 3 -18.17 -2.11 12.37
N TYR A 4 -17.25 -1.13 12.28
CA TYR A 4 -16.20 -1.11 11.26
C TYR A 4 -14.80 -0.84 11.85
N ALA A 5 -14.61 -1.06 13.16
CA ALA A 5 -13.28 -1.05 13.76
C ALA A 5 -12.67 -2.44 13.61
N SER A 6 -11.72 -2.61 12.68
CA SER A 6 -10.84 -3.78 12.67
C SER A 6 -9.67 -3.51 13.62
N PRO A 7 -9.31 -4.43 14.54
CA PRO A 7 -8.16 -4.26 15.41
C PRO A 7 -6.82 -4.27 14.66
N LEU A 8 -6.82 -4.60 13.36
CA LEU A 8 -5.66 -4.60 12.48
C LEU A 8 -5.46 -3.28 11.74
N ALA A 9 -6.42 -2.36 11.78
CA ALA A 9 -6.25 -1.02 11.24
C ALA A 9 -5.51 -0.17 12.28
N GLU A 10 -4.32 0.33 11.94
CA GLU A 10 -3.52 1.17 12.81
C GLU A 10 -4.11 2.59 12.96
N SER A 11 -5.09 2.94 12.11
CA SER A 11 -5.77 4.23 12.16
C SER A 11 -7.25 4.18 11.74
N GLY A 12 -8.02 5.19 12.17
CA GLY A 12 -9.40 5.38 11.72
C GLY A 12 -9.52 5.58 10.21
N GLY A 13 -8.52 6.21 9.59
CA GLY A 13 -8.48 6.42 8.14
C GLY A 13 -8.29 5.14 7.34
N GLU A 14 -7.52 4.17 7.84
CA GLU A 14 -7.44 2.83 7.25
C GLU A 14 -8.79 2.11 7.31
N SER A 15 -9.51 2.23 8.43
CA SER A 15 -10.84 1.63 8.57
C SER A 15 -11.86 2.25 7.61
N VAL A 16 -11.87 3.58 7.48
CA VAL A 16 -12.72 4.29 6.51
C VAL A 16 -12.36 3.91 5.08
N SER A 17 -11.05 3.88 4.77
CA SER A 17 -10.56 3.46 3.45
C SER A 17 -11.10 2.09 3.08
N ARG A 18 -11.00 1.09 3.97
CA ARG A 18 -11.53 -0.26 3.69
C ARG A 18 -13.03 -0.27 3.41
N ALA A 19 -13.82 0.52 4.16
CA ALA A 19 -15.25 0.60 3.92
C ALA A 19 -15.54 1.15 2.52
N VAL A 20 -14.90 2.27 2.15
CA VAL A 20 -15.02 2.88 0.82
C VAL A 20 -14.59 1.92 -0.28
N LEU A 21 -13.41 1.30 -0.14
CA LEU A 21 -12.90 0.35 -1.14
C LEU A 21 -13.83 -0.84 -1.34
N LYS A 22 -14.41 -1.36 -0.26
CA LYS A 22 -15.39 -2.45 -0.30
C LYS A 22 -16.67 -2.03 -1.02
N GLU A 23 -17.20 -0.84 -0.72
CA GLU A 23 -18.38 -0.28 -1.40
C GLU A 23 -18.14 -0.09 -2.90
N MET A 24 -16.92 0.29 -3.28
CA MET A 24 -16.48 0.42 -4.67
C MET A 24 -16.16 -0.93 -5.35
N GLY A 25 -16.35 -2.07 -4.67
CA GLY A 25 -16.08 -3.39 -5.23
C GLY A 25 -14.60 -3.67 -5.51
N ILE A 26 -13.70 -2.98 -4.82
CA ILE A 26 -12.28 -3.33 -4.81
C ILE A 26 -12.12 -4.63 -3.99
N PRO A 27 -11.29 -5.60 -4.42
CA PRO A 27 -11.05 -6.81 -3.65
C PRO A 27 -10.58 -6.49 -2.23
N GLU A 28 -10.96 -7.32 -1.26
CA GLU A 28 -10.56 -7.12 0.14
C GLU A 28 -9.03 -7.22 0.26
N PRO A 29 -8.33 -6.18 0.77
CA PRO A 29 -6.89 -6.23 0.93
C PRO A 29 -6.46 -7.07 2.13
N VAL A 30 -5.24 -7.60 2.06
CA VAL A 30 -4.52 -8.10 3.24
C VAL A 30 -3.94 -6.91 3.99
N LEU A 31 -4.24 -6.81 5.29
CA LEU A 31 -3.79 -5.68 6.11
C LEU A 31 -2.40 -5.93 6.69
N GLN A 32 -1.66 -4.85 6.93
CA GLN A 32 -0.34 -4.87 7.59
C GLN A 32 0.62 -5.89 6.94
N TYR A 33 0.62 -5.92 5.62
CA TYR A 33 1.31 -6.94 4.83
C TYR A 33 2.82 -6.68 4.80
N GLU A 34 3.62 -7.70 5.11
CA GLU A 34 5.07 -7.64 5.01
C GLU A 34 5.54 -8.04 3.61
N ILE A 35 6.23 -7.13 2.94
CA ILE A 35 6.98 -7.42 1.72
C ILE A 35 8.35 -7.93 2.12
N ARG A 36 8.73 -9.05 1.51
CA ARG A 36 10.04 -9.68 1.66
C ARG A 36 10.72 -9.90 0.31
N THR A 37 12.04 -9.92 0.31
CA THR A 37 12.83 -10.31 -0.87
C THR A 37 12.63 -11.79 -1.19
N PRO A 38 13.03 -12.29 -2.39
CA PRO A 38 13.00 -13.72 -2.68
C PRO A 38 13.81 -14.59 -1.72
N ALA A 39 14.83 -14.01 -1.05
CA ALA A 39 15.63 -14.67 -0.02
C ALA A 39 14.96 -14.63 1.38
N GLY A 40 13.80 -13.99 1.52
CA GLY A 40 13.03 -13.90 2.77
C GLY A 40 13.33 -12.68 3.64
N GLU A 41 14.22 -11.78 3.21
CA GLU A 41 14.59 -10.59 3.97
C GLU A 41 13.44 -9.58 4.00
N PHE A 42 13.21 -8.94 5.15
CA PHE A 42 12.19 -7.91 5.31
C PHE A 42 12.54 -6.64 4.52
N VAL A 43 11.56 -6.09 3.79
CA VAL A 43 11.70 -4.85 3.04
C VAL A 43 10.81 -3.75 3.60
N ALA A 44 9.52 -4.03 3.76
CA ALA A 44 8.55 -3.06 4.26
C ALA A 44 7.30 -3.75 4.82
N ARG A 45 6.57 -3.03 5.68
CA ARG A 45 5.19 -3.35 6.03
C ARG A 45 4.29 -2.26 5.47
N THR A 46 3.19 -2.65 4.84
CA THR A 46 2.23 -1.72 4.20
C THR A 46 0.85 -1.89 4.81
N ASP A 47 0.07 -0.80 4.86
CA ASP A 47 -1.27 -0.82 5.47
C ASP A 47 -2.20 -1.85 4.81
N MET A 48 -2.16 -1.91 3.47
CA MET A 48 -2.99 -2.78 2.65
C MET A 48 -2.18 -3.40 1.51
N ALA A 49 -2.51 -4.61 1.12
CA ALA A 49 -1.92 -5.27 -0.04
C ALA A 49 -2.91 -6.18 -0.78
N TRP A 50 -2.68 -6.32 -2.07
CA TRP A 50 -3.30 -7.32 -2.95
C TRP A 50 -2.19 -8.19 -3.54
N PRO A 51 -1.74 -9.24 -2.81
CA PRO A 51 -0.55 -10.01 -3.18
C PRO A 51 -0.64 -10.68 -4.56
N GLN A 52 -1.83 -11.16 -4.92
CA GLN A 52 -2.11 -11.79 -6.22
C GLN A 52 -1.94 -10.80 -7.38
N ASP A 53 -2.13 -9.52 -7.10
CA ASP A 53 -2.04 -8.42 -8.05
C ASP A 53 -0.72 -7.63 -7.90
N ARG A 54 0.20 -8.07 -7.02
CA ARG A 54 1.44 -7.38 -6.66
C ARG A 54 1.25 -5.87 -6.49
N THR A 55 0.25 -5.48 -5.73
CA THR A 55 -0.06 -4.07 -5.47
C THR A 55 -0.17 -3.85 -3.97
N VAL A 56 0.42 -2.76 -3.49
CA VAL A 56 0.24 -2.28 -2.11
C VAL A 56 -0.45 -0.92 -2.08
N GLY A 57 -1.18 -0.69 -1.01
CA GLY A 57 -1.93 0.52 -0.73
C GLY A 57 -1.52 1.12 0.61
N GLU A 58 -1.29 2.42 0.65
CA GLU A 58 -1.04 3.14 1.90
C GLU A 58 -1.97 4.34 2.05
N PHE A 59 -2.57 4.44 3.24
CA PHE A 59 -3.37 5.59 3.59
C PHE A 59 -2.50 6.64 4.28
N ASP A 60 -2.25 7.74 3.59
CA ASP A 60 -1.57 8.89 4.16
C ASP A 60 -2.59 9.83 4.80
N GLY A 61 -2.84 9.64 6.09
CA GLY A 61 -3.73 10.49 6.89
C GLY A 61 -3.25 11.95 7.04
N ALA A 62 -2.24 12.38 6.28
CA ALA A 62 -1.50 13.63 6.33
C ALA A 62 -0.67 13.77 7.61
N LEU A 63 0.63 13.50 7.48
CA LEU A 63 1.68 13.66 8.50
C LEU A 63 1.55 12.75 9.73
N LYS A 64 1.99 11.48 9.61
CA LYS A 64 2.57 10.77 10.76
C LYS A 64 3.78 11.54 11.40
N TYR A 65 4.24 12.64 10.80
CA TYR A 65 5.30 13.50 11.34
C TYR A 65 4.86 14.64 12.29
N ARG A 66 3.57 14.77 12.62
CA ARG A 66 3.14 15.83 13.55
C ARG A 66 2.77 15.39 14.96
N ARG A 67 2.68 14.10 15.27
CA ARG A 67 2.39 13.65 16.64
C ARG A 67 3.06 12.31 16.96
N GLY A 68 4.18 12.34 17.67
CA GLY A 68 4.58 11.17 18.48
C GLY A 68 6.07 11.03 18.80
N ALA A 69 6.96 11.28 17.84
CA ALA A 69 8.40 11.31 18.11
C ALA A 69 8.82 12.76 18.37
N SER A 70 9.76 12.99 19.29
CA SER A 70 10.41 14.29 19.46
C SER A 70 11.01 14.72 18.11
N THR A 71 10.28 15.51 17.32
CA THR A 71 10.74 16.07 16.04
C THR A 71 11.79 17.16 16.23
N ARG A 72 12.28 17.36 17.47
CA ARG A 72 13.38 18.27 17.74
C ARG A 72 14.73 17.74 17.20
N ASP A 73 14.86 16.43 16.97
CA ASP A 73 16.15 15.80 16.64
C ASP A 73 16.16 15.00 15.33
N VAL A 74 15.05 14.97 14.58
CA VAL A 74 14.97 14.22 13.31
C VAL A 74 14.84 15.18 12.15
N ASP A 75 15.84 15.18 11.26
CA ASP A 75 15.84 15.94 10.01
C ASP A 75 14.67 15.49 9.11
N PRO A 76 13.72 16.40 8.78
CA PRO A 76 12.65 16.12 7.83
C PRO A 76 13.14 15.63 6.47
N GLY A 77 14.33 16.04 6.03
CA GLY A 77 14.95 15.56 4.80
C GLY A 77 15.27 14.07 4.84
N ARG A 78 15.79 13.58 5.98
CA ARG A 78 16.08 12.16 6.19
C ARG A 78 14.81 11.31 6.13
N ILE A 79 13.74 11.79 6.75
CA ILE A 79 12.42 11.18 6.75
C ILE A 79 11.90 10.95 5.32
N VAL A 80 11.93 11.99 4.48
CA VAL A 80 11.47 11.91 3.09
C VAL A 80 12.36 10.98 2.28
N TYR A 81 13.67 11.01 2.55
CA TYR A 81 14.63 10.14 1.89
C TYR A 81 14.40 8.66 2.22
N GLU A 82 14.20 8.30 3.48
CA GLU A 82 13.91 6.92 3.88
C GLU A 82 12.58 6.43 3.28
N GLU A 83 11.56 7.29 3.23
CA GLU A 83 10.28 6.96 2.60
C GLU A 83 10.42 6.68 1.10
N LYS A 84 11.19 7.52 0.39
CA LYS A 84 11.50 7.29 -1.03
C LYS A 84 12.28 6.00 -1.25
N ARG A 85 13.29 5.71 -0.42
CA ARG A 85 14.05 4.47 -0.49
C ARG A 85 13.18 3.24 -0.27
N ARG A 86 12.24 3.32 0.66
CA ARG A 86 11.28 2.25 0.94
C ARG A 86 10.39 2.00 -0.27
N GLU A 87 9.83 3.06 -0.85
CA GLU A 87 9.03 2.96 -2.08
C GLU A 87 9.84 2.38 -3.25
N ASP A 88 11.06 2.86 -3.46
CA ASP A 88 11.95 2.36 -4.52
C ASP A 88 12.27 0.87 -4.32
N ALA A 89 12.50 0.41 -3.09
CA ALA A 89 12.75 -1.00 -2.79
C ALA A 89 11.51 -1.88 -3.07
N ILE A 90 10.32 -1.42 -2.68
CA ILE A 90 9.05 -2.09 -2.98
C ILE A 90 8.86 -2.21 -4.49
N ARG A 91 9.04 -1.12 -5.24
CA ARG A 91 8.93 -1.10 -6.70
C ARG A 91 10.00 -1.94 -7.38
N GLY A 92 11.21 -1.98 -6.82
CA GLY A 92 12.32 -2.82 -7.27
C GLY A 92 12.02 -4.32 -7.19
N LEU A 93 11.16 -4.73 -6.27
CA LEU A 93 10.61 -6.09 -6.18
C LEU A 93 9.41 -6.34 -7.12
N GLY A 94 9.08 -5.39 -7.98
CA GLY A 94 8.02 -5.52 -8.97
C GLY A 94 6.61 -5.32 -8.40
N TRP A 95 6.48 -4.67 -7.25
CA TRP A 95 5.19 -4.25 -6.70
C TRP A 95 4.77 -2.88 -7.26
N GLU A 96 3.48 -2.73 -7.52
CA GLU A 96 2.82 -1.44 -7.67
C GLU A 96 2.52 -0.85 -6.30
N MET A 97 2.57 0.47 -6.18
CA MET A 97 2.23 1.18 -4.94
C MET A 97 1.23 2.30 -5.27
N VAL A 98 0.16 2.33 -4.49
CA VAL A 98 -0.89 3.37 -4.52
C VAL A 98 -0.94 4.04 -3.15
N ARG A 99 -0.99 5.37 -3.16
CA ARG A 99 -1.18 6.17 -1.95
C ARG A 99 -2.42 7.03 -2.11
N TRP A 100 -3.14 7.21 -1.02
CA TRP A 100 -4.29 8.11 -0.98
C TRP A 100 -4.41 8.70 0.42
N GLY A 101 -4.98 9.89 0.52
CA GLY A 101 -5.29 10.56 1.77
C GLY A 101 -6.78 10.82 1.91
N TRP A 102 -7.12 11.67 2.87
CA TRP A 102 -8.50 12.05 3.13
C TRP A 102 -9.20 12.65 1.91
N ALA A 103 -8.52 13.51 1.14
CA ALA A 103 -9.10 14.16 -0.03
C ALA A 103 -9.47 13.18 -1.15
N ASP A 104 -8.75 12.06 -1.27
CA ASP A 104 -9.09 11.03 -2.25
C ASP A 104 -10.32 10.21 -1.84
N LEU A 105 -10.67 10.20 -0.55
CA LEU A 105 -11.89 9.55 -0.06
C LEU A 105 -13.15 10.38 -0.36
N ASP A 106 -13.00 11.67 -0.68
CA ASP A 106 -14.09 12.54 -1.12
C ASP A 106 -14.55 12.22 -2.57
N ASP A 107 -13.70 11.54 -3.36
CA ASP A 107 -14.03 10.98 -4.67
C ASP A 107 -13.71 9.48 -4.73
N PRO A 108 -14.59 8.62 -4.17
CA PRO A 108 -14.40 7.16 -4.14
C PRO A 108 -14.25 6.53 -5.53
N GLU A 109 -14.85 7.13 -6.56
CA GLU A 109 -14.86 6.61 -7.92
C GLU A 109 -13.49 6.80 -8.57
N ALA A 110 -12.91 8.00 -8.43
CA ALA A 110 -11.55 8.28 -8.87
C ALA A 110 -10.52 7.43 -8.12
N LEU A 111 -10.63 7.30 -6.80
CA LEU A 111 -9.76 6.46 -6.00
C LEU A 111 -9.84 4.98 -6.43
N ALA A 112 -11.06 4.47 -6.61
CA ALA A 112 -11.26 3.09 -7.05
C ALA A 112 -10.71 2.86 -8.47
N ALA A 113 -10.87 3.81 -9.40
CA ALA A 113 -10.28 3.73 -10.73
C ALA A 113 -8.74 3.68 -10.66
N HIS A 114 -8.13 4.53 -9.84
CA HIS A 114 -6.68 4.54 -9.60
C HIS A 114 -6.19 3.18 -9.08
N ILE A 115 -6.84 2.62 -8.07
CA ILE A 115 -6.48 1.32 -7.50
C ILE A 115 -6.66 0.21 -8.55
N ARG A 116 -7.78 0.16 -9.29
CA ARG A 116 -8.00 -0.86 -10.33
C ARG A 116 -6.92 -0.83 -11.40
N HIS A 117 -6.46 0.35 -11.81
CA HIS A 117 -5.35 0.48 -12.76
C HIS A 117 -4.04 -0.08 -12.20
N ALA A 118 -3.72 0.19 -10.93
CA ALA A 118 -2.54 -0.39 -10.29
C ALA A 118 -2.64 -1.92 -10.20
N LEU A 119 -3.77 -2.44 -9.75
CA LEU A 119 -4.03 -3.89 -9.69
C LEU A 119 -3.86 -4.55 -11.08
N ALA A 120 -4.35 -3.91 -12.14
CA ALA A 120 -4.19 -4.41 -13.49
C ALA A 120 -2.71 -4.44 -13.93
N ARG A 121 -1.94 -3.38 -13.67
CA ARG A 121 -0.51 -3.34 -14.00
C ARG A 121 0.30 -4.38 -13.23
N GLY A 122 0.08 -4.48 -11.91
CA GLY A 122 0.79 -5.43 -11.07
C GLY A 122 0.48 -6.89 -11.43
N ARG A 123 -0.79 -7.22 -11.73
CA ARG A 123 -1.17 -8.54 -12.29
C ARG A 123 -0.42 -8.85 -13.58
N MET A 124 -0.36 -7.90 -14.50
CA MET A 124 0.30 -8.13 -15.79
C MET A 124 1.79 -8.39 -15.60
N ARG A 125 2.47 -7.59 -14.76
CA ARG A 125 3.88 -7.80 -14.43
C ARG A 125 4.12 -9.17 -13.80
N ALA A 126 3.31 -9.56 -12.82
CA ALA A 126 3.42 -10.85 -12.16
C ALA A 126 3.27 -12.03 -13.15
N LYS A 127 2.31 -11.95 -14.08
CA LYS A 127 2.12 -12.97 -15.13
C LYS A 127 3.32 -13.09 -16.06
N TYR A 128 3.91 -11.97 -16.49
CA TYR A 128 5.06 -11.99 -17.38
C TYR A 128 6.31 -12.59 -16.73
N GLU A 129 6.57 -12.27 -15.46
CA GLU A 129 7.71 -12.85 -14.74
C GLU A 129 7.58 -14.36 -14.59
N GLN A 130 6.38 -14.86 -14.25
CA GLN A 130 6.13 -16.30 -14.16
C GLN A 130 6.30 -17.00 -15.52
N ALA A 131 5.81 -16.39 -16.61
CA ALA A 131 5.99 -16.92 -17.95
C ALA A 131 7.45 -16.93 -18.40
N ALA A 132 8.26 -15.94 -17.99
CA ALA A 132 9.68 -15.89 -18.30
C ALA A 132 10.47 -16.98 -17.57
N LEU A 133 10.16 -17.23 -16.29
CA LEU A 133 10.78 -18.30 -15.50
C LEU A 133 10.41 -19.70 -16.01
N GLY A 134 9.15 -19.91 -16.38
CA GLY A 134 8.66 -21.19 -16.90
C GLY A 134 9.18 -21.56 -18.30
N ARG A 135 9.77 -20.61 -19.06
CA ARG A 135 10.45 -20.87 -20.34
C ARG A 135 11.94 -21.20 -20.19
N ALA A 136 12.51 -21.00 -19.00
CA ALA A 136 13.92 -21.23 -18.70
C ALA A 136 14.17 -22.58 -17.99
N SER A 137 13.13 -23.41 -17.83
CA SER A 137 13.15 -24.76 -17.26
C SER A 137 12.82 -25.79 -18.33
#